data_AF-A0A385SUK3-F1
#
_entry.id   AF-A0A385SUK3-F1
#
_cell.length_a   1.000
_cell.length_b   1.000
_cell.length_c   1.000
_cell.angle_alpha   90.00
_cell.angle_beta   90.00
_cell.angle_gamma   90.00
#
_symmetry.space_group_name_H-M   'P 1'
#
loop_
_entity.id
_entity.type
_entity.pdbx_description
1 polymer ?
#
loop_
_entity_poly.entity_id
_entity_poly.type
_entity_poly.pdbx_seq_one_letter_code
_entity_poly.pdbx_strand_id
1 'polypeptide(L)'
;MYALVLGILFSTALLAQDAKKVPPKTIEAIRGSWKIAKIMSGTQEVAKNPTSGQWIAFRSDGTYVNHGTALDSGSYRLNENQSSLYLESHVNPGKGKDSPKLITEYKITLQDDNMILQRKNEKSTQGKHADNMKYYYVRIGEETSSVN
;
A
#
# COMPACT_ATOMS: atom_id res chain seq x y z
N MET A 1 21.17 73.50 19.89
CA MET A 1 21.46 72.14 20.38
C MET A 1 20.45 71.21 19.72
N TYR A 2 20.81 70.54 18.63
CA TYR A 2 19.91 69.68 17.86
C TYR A 2 20.12 68.23 18.30
N ALA A 3 19.09 67.59 18.86
CA ALA A 3 19.10 66.16 19.16
C ALA A 3 18.48 65.41 17.98
N LEU A 4 19.33 64.67 17.25
CA LEU A 4 18.94 63.81 16.15
C LEU A 4 18.50 62.45 16.72
N VAL A 5 17.21 62.14 16.69
CA VAL A 5 16.68 60.84 17.11
C VAL A 5 16.63 59.92 15.89
N LEU A 6 17.55 58.94 15.86
CA LEU A 6 17.64 57.92 14.84
C LEU A 6 16.69 56.76 15.22
N GLY A 7 15.52 56.70 14.58
CA GLY A 7 14.57 55.60 14.74
C GLY A 7 14.90 54.43 13.81
N ILE A 8 15.36 53.30 14.36
CA ILE A 8 15.60 52.06 13.63
C ILE A 8 14.26 51.30 13.52
N LEU A 9 13.69 51.26 12.32
CA LEU A 9 12.56 50.40 11.99
C LEU A 9 13.05 48.96 11.76
N PHE A 10 12.78 48.07 12.72
CA PHE A 10 12.94 46.63 12.53
C PHE A 10 11.72 46.08 11.77
N SER A 11 11.90 45.82 10.48
CA SER A 11 10.94 45.05 9.68
C SER A 11 11.04 43.57 10.05
N THR A 12 10.07 43.06 10.81
CA THR A 12 9.92 41.63 11.04
C THR A 12 9.37 40.96 9.78
N ALA A 13 10.26 40.44 8.95
CA ALA A 13 9.88 39.50 7.90
C ALA A 13 9.43 38.20 8.55
N LEU A 14 8.11 37.98 8.59
CA LEU A 14 7.50 36.74 9.02
C LEU A 14 7.79 35.67 7.95
N LEU A 15 8.83 34.87 8.15
CA LEU A 15 9.10 33.68 7.33
C LEU A 15 8.02 32.63 7.64
N ALA A 16 7.01 32.54 6.76
CA ALA A 16 6.14 31.39 6.68
C ALA A 16 7.01 30.17 6.32
N GLN A 17 7.35 29.36 7.33
CA GLN A 17 7.95 28.05 7.10
C GLN A 17 6.86 27.17 6.49
N ASP A 18 6.91 26.98 5.17
CA ASP A 18 6.25 25.86 4.51
C ASP A 18 6.68 24.59 5.23
N ALA A 19 5.76 24.05 6.04
CA ALA A 19 5.95 22.77 6.70
C ALA A 19 6.14 21.73 5.59
N LYS A 20 7.40 21.34 5.35
CA LYS A 20 7.75 20.20 4.50
C LYS A 20 6.94 19.02 5.02
N LYS A 21 5.85 18.67 4.33
CA LYS A 21 5.11 17.43 4.57
C LYS A 21 6.13 16.31 4.41
N VAL A 22 6.58 15.75 5.52
CA VAL A 22 7.36 14.52 5.53
C VAL A 22 6.45 13.49 4.86
N PRO A 23 6.87 12.87 3.75
CA PRO A 23 6.04 11.87 3.10
C PRO A 23 5.75 10.77 4.14
N PRO A 24 4.46 10.43 4.36
CA PRO A 24 4.10 9.39 5.31
C PRO A 24 4.86 8.12 4.95
N LYS A 25 5.29 7.37 5.97
CA LYS A 25 6.00 6.10 5.74
C LYS A 25 5.10 5.21 4.89
N THR A 26 5.67 4.45 3.95
CA THR A 26 4.89 3.59 3.04
C THR A 26 4.00 2.61 3.81
N ILE A 27 4.41 2.20 5.02
CA ILE A 27 3.61 1.37 5.93
C ILE A 27 2.36 2.07 6.48
N GLU A 28 2.35 3.40 6.57
CA GLU A 28 1.16 4.18 6.94
C GLU A 28 0.27 4.36 5.72
N ALA A 29 0.87 4.64 4.56
CA ALA A 29 0.15 4.87 3.30
C ALA A 29 -0.62 3.63 2.81
N ILE A 30 -0.16 2.41 3.11
CA ILE A 30 -0.85 1.17 2.70
C ILE A 30 -2.11 0.88 3.53
N ARG A 31 -2.24 1.44 4.73
CA ARG A 31 -3.37 1.15 5.64
C ARG A 31 -4.68 1.57 5.01
N GLY A 32 -5.76 0.86 5.34
CA GLY A 32 -7.10 1.08 4.80
C GLY A 32 -7.56 -0.01 3.84
N SER A 33 -8.68 0.25 3.18
CA SER A 33 -9.38 -0.69 2.31
C SER A 33 -9.21 -0.30 0.85
N TRP A 34 -8.91 -1.30 0.01
CA TRP A 34 -8.52 -1.14 -1.38
C TRP A 34 -9.35 -2.05 -2.26
N LYS A 35 -10.07 -1.50 -3.24
CA LYS A 35 -10.88 -2.26 -4.19
C LYS A 35 -10.13 -2.49 -5.48
N ILE A 36 -10.22 -3.69 -6.04
CA ILE A 36 -9.61 -3.97 -7.33
C ILE A 36 -10.32 -3.19 -8.45
N ALA A 37 -9.56 -2.45 -9.25
CA ALA A 37 -10.06 -1.69 -10.38
C ALA A 37 -9.75 -2.39 -11.72
N LYS A 38 -8.56 -2.97 -11.83
CA LYS A 38 -8.03 -3.51 -13.09
C LYS A 38 -7.01 -4.62 -12.86
N ILE A 39 -6.99 -5.62 -13.74
CA ILE A 39 -5.93 -6.63 -13.82
C ILE A 39 -5.25 -6.57 -15.18
N MET A 40 -3.92 -6.50 -15.18
CA MET A 40 -3.08 -6.50 -16.37
C MET A 40 -2.22 -7.75 -16.43
N SER A 41 -2.07 -8.34 -17.61
CA SER A 41 -1.03 -9.32 -17.94
C SER A 41 -0.10 -8.70 -18.97
N GLY A 42 1.10 -8.27 -18.53
CA GLY A 42 1.97 -7.45 -19.37
C GLY A 42 1.32 -6.13 -19.74
N THR A 43 1.09 -5.91 -21.05
CA THR A 43 0.41 -4.71 -21.58
C THR A 43 -1.09 -4.91 -21.81
N GLN A 44 -1.59 -6.13 -21.70
CA GLN A 44 -2.99 -6.45 -21.95
C GLN A 44 -3.82 -6.34 -20.67
N GLU A 45 -4.93 -5.62 -20.76
CA GLU A 45 -5.98 -5.67 -19.73
C GLU A 45 -6.74 -6.98 -19.89
N VAL A 46 -6.63 -7.84 -18.88
CA VAL A 46 -7.30 -9.15 -18.89
C VAL A 46 -8.63 -9.10 -18.15
N ALA A 47 -8.85 -8.09 -17.32
CA ALA A 47 -10.14 -7.84 -16.70
C ALA A 47 -10.30 -6.36 -16.30
N LYS A 48 -11.40 -5.75 -16.78
CA LYS A 48 -11.87 -4.42 -16.40
C LYS A 48 -12.96 -4.55 -15.36
N ASN A 49 -12.82 -3.92 -14.19
CA ASN A 49 -13.67 -4.17 -13.02
C ASN A 49 -13.83 -5.69 -12.77
N PRO A 50 -12.72 -6.43 -12.54
CA PRO A 50 -12.68 -7.89 -12.63
C PRO A 50 -13.71 -8.62 -11.79
N THR A 51 -14.23 -7.95 -10.76
CA THR A 51 -15.01 -8.56 -9.69
C THR A 51 -15.70 -7.46 -8.89
N SER A 52 -17.02 -7.33 -9.07
CA SER A 52 -17.84 -6.53 -8.18
C SER A 52 -17.72 -7.06 -6.76
N GLY A 53 -16.90 -6.40 -5.94
CA GLY A 53 -16.76 -6.70 -4.51
C GLY A 53 -15.43 -7.33 -4.08
N GLN A 54 -14.43 -7.42 -4.97
CA GLN A 54 -13.07 -7.78 -4.52
C GLN A 54 -12.33 -6.60 -3.90
N TRP A 55 -11.85 -6.79 -2.68
CA TRP A 55 -11.09 -5.79 -1.95
C TRP A 55 -10.09 -6.44 -0.98
N ILE A 56 -9.07 -5.69 -0.60
CA ILE A 56 -8.12 -6.04 0.45
C ILE A 56 -8.03 -4.90 1.45
N ALA A 57 -8.00 -5.21 2.73
CA ALA A 57 -7.78 -4.23 3.79
C ALA A 57 -6.50 -4.54 4.55
N PHE A 58 -5.70 -3.51 4.81
CA PHE A 58 -4.50 -3.56 5.64
C PHE A 58 -4.75 -2.80 6.93
N ARG A 59 -4.44 -3.45 8.05
CA ARG A 59 -4.67 -2.92 9.39
C ARG A 59 -3.37 -2.52 10.08
N SER A 60 -3.47 -1.58 10.99
CA SER A 60 -2.40 -1.02 11.80
C SER A 60 -1.69 -2.05 12.68
N ASP A 61 -2.37 -3.15 13.01
CA ASP A 61 -1.84 -4.30 13.76
C ASP A 61 -0.97 -5.25 12.91
N GLY A 62 -0.77 -4.95 11.63
CA GLY A 62 0.02 -5.79 10.72
C GLY A 62 -0.76 -6.96 10.13
N THR A 63 -2.09 -6.98 10.24
CA THR A 63 -2.95 -7.98 9.61
C THR A 63 -3.61 -7.49 8.33
N TYR A 64 -4.01 -8.42 7.47
CA TYR A 64 -4.81 -8.14 6.29
C TYR A 64 -6.04 -9.04 6.19
N VAL A 65 -7.05 -8.56 5.48
CA VAL A 65 -8.19 -9.35 5.01
C VAL A 65 -8.34 -9.14 3.52
N ASN A 66 -8.36 -10.21 2.75
CA ASN A 66 -8.58 -10.21 1.31
C ASN A 66 -9.91 -10.89 1.01
N HIS A 67 -10.86 -10.10 0.52
CA HIS A 67 -12.14 -10.57 0.04
C HIS A 67 -12.04 -10.83 -1.47
N GLY A 68 -11.44 -11.95 -1.82
CA GLY A 68 -11.18 -12.39 -3.19
C GLY A 68 -12.27 -13.31 -3.75
N THR A 69 -11.89 -14.13 -4.75
CA THR A 69 -12.64 -15.34 -5.13
C THR A 69 -12.66 -16.35 -3.99
N ALA A 70 -11.59 -16.38 -3.21
CA ALA A 70 -11.52 -17.06 -1.92
C ALA A 70 -11.25 -16.01 -0.83
N LEU A 71 -11.91 -16.17 0.31
CA LEU A 71 -11.62 -15.37 1.49
C LEU A 71 -10.26 -15.78 2.04
N ASP A 72 -9.39 -14.80 2.25
CA ASP A 72 -8.07 -14.99 2.83
C ASP A 72 -7.80 -13.91 3.89
N SER A 73 -7.01 -14.25 4.89
CA SER A 73 -6.56 -13.32 5.92
C SER A 73 -5.22 -13.79 6.46
N GLY A 74 -4.47 -12.87 7.04
CA GLY A 74 -3.13 -13.18 7.47
C GLY A 74 -2.40 -12.00 8.08
N SER A 75 -1.09 -12.14 8.19
CA SER A 75 -0.19 -11.04 8.53
C SER A 75 0.50 -10.49 7.30
N TYR A 76 0.88 -9.22 7.32
CA TYR A 76 1.66 -8.61 6.26
C TYR A 76 2.90 -7.91 6.80
N ARG A 77 3.93 -7.83 5.96
CA ARG A 77 5.14 -7.06 6.22
C ARG A 77 5.50 -6.25 5.00
N LEU A 78 6.00 -5.05 5.22
CA LEU A 78 6.44 -4.16 4.15
C LEU A 78 7.94 -3.88 4.30
N ASN A 79 8.69 -4.12 3.24
CA ASN A 79 10.07 -3.66 3.12
C ASN A 79 10.09 -2.39 2.26
N GLU A 80 10.16 -1.23 2.91
CA GLU A 80 10.10 0.08 2.26
C GLU A 80 11.28 0.32 1.33
N ASN A 81 12.48 -0.14 1.70
CA ASN A 81 13.70 0.01 0.90
C ASN A 81 13.62 -0.73 -0.45
N GLN A 82 12.88 -1.83 -0.49
CA GLN A 82 12.75 -2.68 -1.69
C GLN A 82 11.38 -2.55 -2.37
N SER A 83 10.46 -1.76 -1.78
CA SER A 83 9.06 -1.71 -2.20
C SER A 83 8.44 -3.11 -2.34
N SER A 84 8.72 -3.98 -1.36
CA SER A 84 8.22 -5.36 -1.30
C SER A 84 7.18 -5.51 -0.19
N LEU A 85 6.02 -6.07 -0.54
CA LEU A 85 4.96 -6.48 0.37
C LEU A 85 4.96 -8.00 0.49
N TYR A 86 4.98 -8.52 1.71
CA TYR A 86 4.88 -9.94 2.00
C TYR A 86 3.53 -10.20 2.68
N LEU A 87 2.74 -11.13 2.13
CA LEU A 87 1.49 -11.59 2.72
C LEU A 87 1.67 -13.04 3.20
N GLU A 88 1.51 -13.26 4.49
CA GLU A 88 1.56 -14.58 5.12
C GLU A 88 0.13 -15.01 5.45
N SER A 89 -0.42 -15.92 4.64
CA SER A 89 -1.80 -16.36 4.76
C SER A 89 -2.01 -17.31 5.95
N HIS A 90 -3.11 -17.15 6.67
CA HIS A 90 -3.60 -18.09 7.67
C HIS A 90 -4.40 -19.25 7.06
N VAL A 91 -4.83 -19.12 5.79
CA VAL A 91 -5.60 -20.13 5.07
C VAL A 91 -4.64 -20.90 4.16
N ASN A 92 -4.38 -22.16 4.49
CA ASN A 92 -3.56 -23.04 3.65
C ASN A 92 -4.49 -24.10 3.02
N PRO A 93 -5.12 -23.83 1.86
CA PRO A 93 -6.09 -24.75 1.28
C PRO A 93 -5.40 -26.08 0.93
N GLY A 94 -5.90 -27.16 1.51
CA GLY A 94 -5.43 -28.52 1.23
C GLY A 94 -4.21 -28.99 2.04
N LYS A 95 -3.81 -28.28 3.11
CA LYS A 95 -2.64 -28.65 3.92
C LYS A 95 -2.96 -28.67 5.41
N GLY A 96 -2.47 -29.70 6.11
CA GLY A 96 -2.67 -29.90 7.56
C GLY A 96 -2.01 -28.80 8.39
N LYS A 97 -2.33 -28.75 9.70
CA LYS A 97 -1.87 -27.70 10.64
C LYS A 97 -0.35 -27.50 10.69
N ASP A 98 0.43 -28.51 10.31
CA ASP A 98 1.90 -28.51 10.36
C ASP A 98 2.56 -28.07 9.05
N SER A 99 1.79 -27.67 8.05
CA SER A 99 2.37 -27.24 6.77
C SER A 99 2.94 -25.82 6.85
N PRO A 100 4.06 -25.56 6.14
CA PRO A 100 4.65 -24.22 6.10
C PRO A 100 3.62 -23.21 5.61
N LYS A 101 3.57 -22.05 6.28
CA LYS A 101 2.67 -20.95 5.93
C LYS A 101 2.98 -20.46 4.51
N LEU A 102 1.93 -20.18 3.76
CA LEU A 102 2.06 -19.65 2.41
C LEU A 102 2.42 -18.16 2.49
N ILE A 103 3.66 -17.82 2.12
CA ILE A 103 4.11 -16.44 2.01
C ILE A 103 4.10 -16.05 0.54
N THR A 104 3.34 -15.02 0.20
CA THR A 104 3.34 -14.43 -1.15
C THR A 104 4.03 -13.09 -1.13
N GLU A 105 5.02 -12.91 -2.01
CA GLU A 105 5.72 -11.63 -2.19
C GLU A 105 5.14 -10.85 -3.38
N TYR A 106 4.94 -9.55 -3.18
CA TYR A 106 4.55 -8.58 -4.18
C TYR A 106 5.55 -7.43 -4.22
N LYS A 107 5.87 -6.93 -5.42
CA LYS A 107 6.30 -5.54 -5.57
C LYS A 107 5.07 -4.66 -5.42
N ILE A 108 5.18 -3.62 -4.59
CA ILE A 108 4.11 -2.65 -4.34
C ILE A 108 4.49 -1.26 -4.87
N THR A 109 3.51 -0.52 -5.37
CA THR A 109 3.62 0.90 -5.66
C THR A 109 2.38 1.60 -5.13
N LEU A 110 2.59 2.65 -4.33
CA LEU A 110 1.52 3.48 -3.78
C LEU A 110 1.66 4.89 -4.34
N GLN A 111 0.55 5.44 -4.82
CA GLN A 111 0.47 6.82 -5.26
C GLN A 111 -0.95 7.33 -4.98
N ASP A 112 -1.06 8.25 -4.03
CA ASP A 112 -2.34 8.81 -3.56
C ASP A 112 -3.33 7.69 -3.18
N ASP A 113 -4.47 7.63 -3.86
CA ASP A 113 -5.51 6.61 -3.70
C ASP A 113 -5.34 5.39 -4.61
N ASN A 114 -4.16 5.20 -5.20
CA ASN A 114 -3.88 4.08 -6.08
C ASN A 114 -2.80 3.17 -5.48
N MET A 115 -3.06 1.87 -5.57
CA MET A 115 -2.10 0.82 -5.22
C MET A 115 -1.94 -0.15 -6.38
N ILE A 116 -0.69 -0.48 -6.70
CA ILE A 116 -0.36 -1.50 -7.69
C ILE A 116 0.40 -2.61 -7.01
N LEU A 117 -0.10 -3.84 -7.11
CA LEU A 117 0.58 -5.04 -6.67
C LEU A 117 1.01 -5.87 -7.87
N GLN A 118 2.29 -6.23 -7.92
CA GLN A 118 2.85 -7.15 -8.91
C GLN A 118 3.45 -8.34 -8.18
N ARG A 119 2.92 -9.54 -8.40
CA ARG A 119 3.43 -10.75 -7.74
C ARG A 119 4.88 -10.99 -8.19
N LYS A 120 5.78 -11.22 -7.25
CA LYS A 120 7.13 -11.72 -7.53
C LYS A 120 7.03 -13.25 -7.59
N ASN A 121 7.39 -13.85 -8.73
CA ASN A 121 7.21 -15.28 -8.89
C ASN A 121 8.19 -16.08 -8.04
N GLU A 122 7.65 -17.10 -7.36
CA GLU A 122 8.34 -18.37 -7.22
C GLU A 122 8.42 -19.00 -8.62
N LYS A 123 9.61 -19.42 -9.04
CA LYS A 123 9.88 -19.99 -10.37
C LYS A 123 8.80 -21.01 -10.75
N SER A 124 7.89 -20.65 -11.67
CA SER A 124 6.96 -21.64 -12.23
C SER A 124 7.74 -22.57 -13.16
N THR A 125 7.73 -23.87 -12.87
CA THR A 125 8.36 -24.93 -13.68
C THR A 125 7.62 -25.21 -14.98
N GLN A 126 6.50 -24.54 -15.24
CA GLN A 126 5.74 -24.66 -16.49
C GLN A 126 5.62 -23.28 -17.12
N GLY A 127 6.42 -23.09 -18.17
CA GLY A 127 6.57 -21.82 -18.84
C GLY A 127 5.26 -21.21 -19.36
N LYS A 128 5.25 -19.88 -19.31
CA LYS A 128 4.36 -18.93 -19.98
C LYS A 128 3.08 -18.57 -19.20
N HIS A 129 3.08 -17.30 -18.76
CA HIS A 129 1.92 -16.40 -18.52
C HIS A 129 1.68 -15.88 -17.10
N ALA A 130 2.26 -16.46 -16.04
CA ALA A 130 2.10 -15.88 -14.69
C ALA A 130 3.01 -14.66 -14.44
N ASP A 131 4.06 -14.47 -15.25
CA ASP A 131 5.24 -13.71 -14.82
C ASP A 131 5.07 -12.20 -14.65
N ASN A 132 3.95 -11.61 -15.10
CA ASN A 132 3.77 -10.15 -15.13
C ASN A 132 2.35 -9.70 -14.76
N MET A 133 1.63 -10.46 -13.93
CA MET A 133 0.31 -10.04 -13.47
C MET A 133 0.42 -8.84 -12.53
N LYS A 134 -0.27 -7.75 -12.88
CA LYS A 134 -0.40 -6.54 -12.07
C LYS A 134 -1.86 -6.32 -11.68
N TYR A 135 -2.07 -6.09 -10.40
CA TYR A 135 -3.37 -5.81 -9.81
C TYR A 135 -3.39 -4.34 -9.41
N TYR A 136 -4.32 -3.59 -9.98
CA TYR A 136 -4.51 -2.17 -9.70
C TYR A 136 -5.69 -2.03 -8.77
N TYR A 137 -5.49 -1.26 -7.70
CA TYR A 137 -6.47 -1.00 -6.68
C TYR A 137 -6.69 0.49 -6.53
N VAL A 138 -7.91 0.84 -6.13
CA VAL A 138 -8.30 2.19 -5.72
C VAL A 138 -8.74 2.13 -4.26
N ARG A 139 -8.32 3.12 -3.47
CA ARG A 139 -8.72 3.26 -2.07
C ARG A 139 -10.24 3.46 -1.96
N ILE A 140 -10.87 2.75 -1.03
CA ILE A 140 -12.31 2.85 -0.75
C ILE A 140 -12.62 3.18 0.71
N GLY A 141 -11.61 3.24 1.58
CA GLY A 141 -11.78 3.69 2.96
C GLY A 141 -10.45 3.74 3.69
N GLU A 142 -10.28 4.72 4.56
CA GLU A 142 -9.15 4.77 5.48
C GLU A 142 -9.36 3.81 6.65
N GLU A 143 -8.26 3.31 7.22
CA GLU A 143 -8.35 2.67 8.52
C GLU A 143 -8.58 3.76 9.56
N THR A 144 -9.82 3.89 10.02
CA THR A 144 -10.11 4.75 11.16
C THR A 144 -9.38 4.17 12.36
N SER A 145 -8.30 4.82 12.78
CA SER A 145 -7.67 4.54 14.05
C SER A 145 -8.73 4.80 15.12
N SER A 146 -9.29 3.73 15.69
CA SER A 146 -10.12 3.86 16.87
C SER A 146 -9.23 4.38 17.99
N VAL A 147 -9.30 5.69 18.22
CA VAL A 147 -8.72 6.34 19.38
C VAL A 147 -9.47 5.79 20.58
N ASN A 148 -8.84 4.86 21.30
CA ASN A 148 -9.22 4.52 22.67
C ASN A 148 -8.54 5.51 23.62
#